data_AF-A0A496ZZP9-F1
#
_entry.id   AF-A0A496ZZP9-F1
#
_cell.length_a   1.000
_cell.length_b   1.000
_cell.length_c   1.000
_cell.angle_alpha   90.00
_cell.angle_beta   90.00
_cell.angle_gamma   90.00
#
_symmetry.space_group_name_H-M   'P 1'
#
loop_
_entity.id
_entity.type
_entity.pdbx_description
1 polymer ?
#
loop_
_entity_poly.entity_id
_entity_poly.type
_entity_poly.pdbx_seq_one_letter_code
_entity_poly.pdbx_strand_id
1 'polypeptide(L)'
;MSRERLYRTEAIVLKRSDFGEADRLLTLYTPGLGKIRAIAKGARKPTSRKSGHVELFTHSQLLVARGRNLDIITQAETLHAFRPLREDLLRTTYAYYAAELLDRFVEEGIENRPLFDLLLSMLGWLGESGDLALTARFYELRLLGLVGYRPQLFQCVSCRATIEPVNNFFDPGRGGVVCPRCCDGGLRDSIGLKAISLNALKVLRFLQTRDYETCSRLRISPGLHRDLETVMQRYITYILERNLKSVAFLQMLRQQPLGGKQGGD
;
A
#
# COMPACT_ATOMS: atom_id res chain seq x y z
N MET A 1 10.06 -38.11 3.30
CA MET A 1 8.79 -37.63 2.70
C MET A 1 9.12 -36.77 1.49
N SER A 2 8.67 -37.16 0.30
CA SER A 2 8.91 -36.44 -0.96
C SER A 2 8.24 -35.06 -0.89
N ARG A 3 9.02 -34.00 -0.71
CA ARG A 3 8.54 -32.62 -0.85
C ARG A 3 8.02 -32.46 -2.28
N GLU A 4 6.74 -32.14 -2.43
CA GLU A 4 6.12 -31.96 -3.73
C GLU A 4 6.94 -30.93 -4.54
N ARG A 5 7.49 -31.36 -5.69
CA ARG A 5 8.44 -30.55 -6.47
C ARG A 5 7.77 -29.39 -7.19
N LEU A 6 6.44 -29.43 -7.33
CA LEU A 6 5.61 -28.43 -8.00
C LEU A 6 4.45 -28.07 -7.09
N TYR A 7 4.08 -26.79 -7.06
CA TYR A 7 2.88 -26.32 -6.37
C TYR A 7 2.17 -25.25 -7.18
N ARG A 8 0.85 -25.12 -6.98
CA ARG A 8 0.02 -24.08 -7.59
C ARG A 8 -0.30 -23.02 -6.56
N THR A 9 -0.26 -21.76 -6.96
CA THR A 9 -0.69 -20.63 -6.14
C THR A 9 -1.14 -19.49 -7.01
N GLU A 10 -2.07 -18.69 -6.51
CA GLU A 10 -2.28 -17.34 -7.00
C GLU A 10 -1.17 -16.43 -6.46
N ALA A 11 -0.86 -15.36 -7.19
CA ALA A 11 0.13 -14.38 -6.80
C ALA A 11 -0.13 -13.00 -7.39
N ILE A 12 0.20 -11.95 -6.63
CA ILE A 12 0.33 -10.59 -7.11
C ILE A 12 1.82 -10.25 -7.22
N VAL A 13 2.24 -9.71 -8.37
CA VAL A 13 3.63 -9.29 -8.60
C VAL A 13 3.89 -7.94 -7.93
N LEU A 14 4.64 -7.94 -6.81
CA LEU A 14 5.01 -6.72 -6.08
C LEU A 14 6.20 -5.99 -6.71
N LYS A 15 7.22 -6.77 -7.09
CA LYS A 15 8.47 -6.26 -7.68
C LYS A 15 8.93 -7.18 -8.80
N ARG A 16 9.64 -6.60 -9.75
CA ARG A 16 10.36 -7.33 -10.80
C ARG A 16 11.74 -6.71 -10.98
N SER A 17 12.72 -7.55 -11.29
CA SER A 17 14.02 -7.13 -11.78
C SER A 17 14.50 -8.10 -12.85
N ASP A 18 15.36 -7.61 -13.74
CA ASP A 18 16.02 -8.47 -14.72
C ASP A 18 16.94 -9.46 -13.99
N PHE A 19 16.99 -10.69 -14.48
CA PHE A 19 17.83 -11.75 -13.93
C PHE A 19 18.53 -12.48 -15.08
N GLY A 20 19.84 -12.29 -15.19
CA GLY A 20 20.61 -12.73 -16.35
C GLY A 20 20.06 -12.18 -17.67
N GLU A 21 20.29 -12.92 -18.76
CA GLU A 21 19.99 -12.44 -20.11
C GLU A 21 18.50 -12.47 -20.48
N ALA A 22 17.74 -13.46 -20.02
CA ALA A 22 16.40 -13.71 -20.53
C ALA A 22 15.31 -13.85 -19.46
N ASP A 23 15.68 -13.81 -18.18
CA ASP A 23 14.78 -14.17 -17.09
C ASP A 23 14.39 -12.92 -16.27
N ARG A 24 13.35 -13.07 -15.45
CA ARG A 24 12.99 -12.08 -14.43
C ARG A 24 13.00 -12.72 -13.05
N LEU A 25 13.54 -12.01 -12.08
CA LEU A 25 13.33 -12.29 -10.67
C LEU A 25 12.11 -11.49 -10.21
N LEU A 26 11.17 -12.17 -9.55
CA LEU A 26 9.93 -11.59 -9.06
C LEU A 26 9.86 -11.69 -7.55
N THR A 27 9.34 -10.64 -6.92
CA THR A 27 8.78 -10.70 -5.57
C THR A 27 7.27 -10.80 -5.70
N LEU A 28 6.71 -11.87 -5.17
CA LEU A 28 5.30 -12.21 -5.27
C LEU A 28 4.67 -12.18 -3.88
N TYR A 29 3.42 -11.74 -3.79
CA TYR A 29 2.60 -11.97 -2.61
C TYR A 29 1.50 -12.97 -2.92
N THR A 30 1.33 -13.95 -2.05
CA THR A 30 0.45 -15.09 -2.27
C THR A 30 -0.49 -15.27 -1.08
N PRO A 31 -1.69 -15.85 -1.28
CA PRO A 31 -2.65 -16.04 -0.21
C PRO A 31 -2.20 -17.07 0.84
N GLY A 32 -1.44 -18.10 0.44
CA GLY A 32 -1.10 -19.25 1.30
C GLY A 32 0.39 -19.44 1.60
N LEU A 33 1.29 -18.66 0.99
CA LEU A 33 2.74 -18.72 1.28
C LEU A 33 3.29 -17.35 1.72
N GLY A 34 2.43 -16.33 1.77
CA GLY A 34 2.86 -14.96 2.00
C GLY A 34 3.74 -14.43 0.88
N LYS A 35 4.77 -13.68 1.28
CA LYS A 35 5.78 -13.16 0.34
C LYS A 35 6.73 -14.28 -0.06
N ILE A 36 6.95 -14.44 -1.37
CA ILE A 36 7.94 -15.39 -1.93
C ILE A 36 8.73 -14.75 -3.07
N ARG A 37 9.89 -15.32 -3.39
CA ARG A 37 10.69 -14.94 -4.55
C ARG A 37 10.81 -16.09 -5.55
N ALA A 38 10.60 -15.79 -6.83
CA ALA A 38 10.68 -16.79 -7.88
C ALA A 38 11.22 -16.22 -9.20
N ILE A 39 11.85 -17.09 -10.00
CA ILE A 39 12.38 -16.76 -11.32
C ILE A 39 11.37 -17.16 -12.40
N ALA A 40 11.00 -16.21 -13.24
CA ALA A 40 10.30 -16.46 -14.49
C ALA A 40 11.30 -16.63 -15.63
N LYS A 41 11.70 -17.89 -15.89
CA LYS A 41 12.66 -18.21 -16.96
C LYS A 41 12.14 -17.83 -18.34
N GLY A 42 12.95 -17.13 -19.13
CA GLY A 42 12.64 -16.66 -20.47
C GLY A 42 11.57 -15.57 -20.51
N ALA A 43 11.22 -14.94 -19.39
CA ALA A 43 10.18 -13.90 -19.35
C ALA A 43 10.51 -12.66 -20.20
N ARG A 44 11.79 -12.39 -20.48
CA ARG A 44 12.23 -11.25 -21.29
C ARG A 44 12.36 -11.56 -22.79
N LYS A 45 12.22 -12.83 -23.20
CA LYS A 45 12.28 -13.18 -24.62
C LYS A 45 11.07 -12.58 -25.36
N PRO A 46 11.24 -12.03 -26.57
CA PRO A 46 10.11 -11.52 -27.37
C PRO A 46 9.00 -12.56 -27.60
N THR A 47 9.37 -13.85 -27.68
CA THR A 47 8.45 -14.98 -27.87
C THR A 47 7.88 -15.54 -26.57
N SER A 48 8.10 -14.87 -25.43
CA SER A 48 7.75 -15.42 -24.13
C SER A 48 6.25 -15.43 -23.89
N ARG A 49 5.71 -16.63 -23.71
CA ARG A 49 4.31 -16.83 -23.27
C ARG A 49 4.06 -16.38 -21.83
N LYS A 50 5.10 -16.12 -21.03
CA LYS A 50 4.96 -15.75 -19.61
C LYS A 50 5.00 -14.24 -19.38
N SER A 51 5.61 -13.48 -20.28
CA SER A 51 5.96 -12.05 -20.07
C SER A 51 4.78 -11.24 -19.52
N GLY A 52 3.64 -11.25 -20.21
CA GLY A 52 2.44 -10.50 -19.81
C GLY A 52 1.80 -10.95 -18.49
N HIS A 53 1.99 -12.23 -18.12
CA HIS A 53 1.43 -12.83 -16.91
C HIS A 53 2.27 -12.58 -15.65
N VAL A 54 3.49 -12.06 -15.82
CA VAL A 54 4.42 -11.74 -14.72
C VAL A 54 4.83 -10.26 -14.73
N GLU A 55 3.94 -9.42 -15.24
CA GLU A 55 4.05 -7.96 -15.16
C GLU A 55 3.67 -7.46 -13.76
N LEU A 56 4.19 -6.29 -13.38
CA LEU A 56 3.89 -5.67 -12.09
C LEU A 56 2.38 -5.52 -11.85
N PHE A 57 1.96 -5.74 -10.61
CA PHE A 57 0.58 -5.63 -10.12
C PHE A 57 -0.41 -6.59 -10.77
N THR A 58 0.06 -7.51 -11.61
CA THR A 58 -0.78 -8.54 -12.21
C THR A 58 -1.09 -9.60 -11.16
N HIS A 59 -2.37 -9.99 -11.05
CA HIS A 59 -2.81 -11.14 -10.30
C HIS A 59 -2.89 -12.34 -11.24
N SER A 60 -2.11 -13.38 -10.94
CA SER A 60 -1.92 -14.53 -11.82
C SER A 60 -2.00 -15.84 -11.06
N GLN A 61 -2.55 -16.85 -11.70
CA GLN A 61 -2.40 -18.24 -11.31
C GLN A 61 -1.04 -18.74 -11.78
N LEU A 62 -0.24 -19.28 -10.87
CA LEU A 62 1.10 -19.78 -11.14
C LEU A 62 1.20 -21.29 -10.88
N LEU A 63 2.00 -21.95 -11.71
CA LEU A 63 2.60 -23.25 -11.39
C LEU A 63 4.09 -23.01 -11.13
N VAL A 64 4.55 -23.44 -9.97
CA VAL A 64 5.89 -23.11 -9.47
C VAL A 64 6.62 -24.38 -9.06
N ALA A 65 7.85 -24.53 -9.56
CA ALA A 65 8.75 -25.59 -9.16
C ALA A 65 9.61 -25.12 -7.98
N ARG A 66 9.66 -25.92 -6.91
CA ARG A 66 10.53 -25.61 -5.76
C ARG A 66 11.99 -25.75 -6.14
N GLY A 67 12.74 -24.66 -6.00
CA GLY A 67 14.18 -24.63 -6.22
C GLY A 67 14.97 -24.93 -4.94
N ARG A 68 16.29 -24.97 -5.07
CA ARG A 68 17.19 -25.02 -3.88
C ARG A 68 17.26 -23.66 -3.18
N ASN A 69 17.34 -22.58 -3.95
CA ASN A 69 17.49 -21.21 -3.45
C ASN A 69 16.36 -20.28 -3.92
N LEU A 70 15.94 -20.42 -5.18
CA LEU A 70 14.85 -19.64 -5.77
C LEU A 70 13.92 -20.58 -6.52
N ASP A 71 12.64 -20.40 -6.30
CA ASP A 71 11.61 -21.13 -7.00
C ASP A 71 11.51 -20.70 -8.46
N ILE A 72 10.98 -21.56 -9.32
CA ILE A 72 10.94 -21.33 -10.77
C ILE A 72 9.49 -21.37 -11.24
N ILE A 73 9.03 -20.29 -11.86
CA ILE A 73 7.70 -20.21 -12.47
C ILE A 73 7.72 -20.97 -13.80
N THR A 74 7.05 -22.12 -13.81
CA THR A 74 6.95 -23.00 -14.97
C THR A 74 5.78 -22.60 -15.86
N GLN A 75 4.64 -22.22 -15.27
CA GLN A 75 3.46 -21.71 -15.98
C GLN A 75 2.89 -20.48 -15.25
N ALA A 76 2.29 -19.57 -16.00
CA ALA A 76 1.62 -18.39 -15.48
C ALA A 76 0.42 -18.07 -16.37
N GLU A 77 -0.71 -17.76 -15.74
CA GLU A 77 -1.95 -17.36 -16.39
C GLU A 77 -2.51 -16.16 -15.63
N THR A 78 -2.86 -15.09 -16.33
CA THR A 78 -3.41 -13.89 -15.70
C THR A 78 -4.86 -14.12 -15.32
N LEU A 79 -5.17 -13.90 -14.04
CA LEU A 79 -6.54 -13.83 -13.54
C LEU A 79 -7.07 -12.41 -13.69
N HIS A 80 -6.29 -11.41 -13.23
CA HIS A 80 -6.62 -9.99 -13.38
C HIS A 80 -5.39 -9.16 -13.73
N ALA A 81 -5.49 -8.39 -14.83
CA ALA A 81 -4.41 -7.55 -15.33
C ALA A 81 -4.43 -6.10 -14.81
N PHE A 82 -5.55 -5.67 -14.20
CA PHE A 82 -5.81 -4.30 -13.77
C PHE A 82 -5.38 -3.25 -14.81
N ARG A 83 -5.89 -3.39 -16.05
CA ARG A 83 -5.50 -2.56 -17.20
C ARG A 83 -5.50 -1.04 -16.92
N PRO A 84 -6.49 -0.46 -16.21
CA PRO A 84 -6.48 0.97 -15.92
C PRO A 84 -5.24 1.44 -15.16
N LEU A 85 -4.60 0.57 -14.37
CA LEU A 85 -3.35 0.92 -13.69
C LEU A 85 -2.26 1.19 -14.71
N ARG A 86 -2.14 0.38 -15.77
CA ARG A 86 -1.07 0.50 -16.79
C ARG A 86 -1.27 1.66 -17.75
N GLU A 87 -2.50 2.12 -17.89
CA GLU A 87 -2.90 3.18 -18.82
C GLU A 87 -2.81 4.58 -18.20
N ASP A 88 -2.75 4.66 -16.86
CA ASP A 88 -2.67 5.92 -16.11
C ASP A 88 -1.46 5.93 -15.18
N LEU A 89 -0.55 6.89 -15.40
CA LEU A 89 0.69 7.02 -14.63
C LEU A 89 0.45 7.24 -13.14
N LEU A 90 -0.58 8.01 -12.77
CA LEU A 90 -0.89 8.29 -11.38
C LEU A 90 -1.44 7.04 -10.69
N ARG A 91 -2.34 6.28 -11.34
CA ARG A 91 -2.83 4.99 -10.85
C ARG A 91 -1.70 3.97 -10.69
N THR A 92 -0.82 3.85 -11.69
CA THR A 92 0.41 3.04 -11.60
C THR A 92 1.23 3.44 -10.37
N THR A 93 1.39 4.75 -10.13
CA THR A 93 2.20 5.22 -9.01
C THR A 93 1.61 4.85 -7.66
N TYR A 94 0.28 4.94 -7.50
CA TYR A 94 -0.36 4.46 -6.27
C TYR A 94 -0.31 2.94 -6.13
N ALA A 95 -0.29 2.19 -7.22
CA ALA A 95 -0.08 0.74 -7.17
C ALA A 95 1.34 0.41 -6.66
N TYR A 96 2.37 1.14 -7.13
CA TYR A 96 3.72 1.06 -6.57
C TYR A 96 3.74 1.41 -5.08
N TYR A 97 3.04 2.47 -4.68
CA TYR A 97 2.93 2.86 -3.28
C TYR A 97 2.31 1.76 -2.41
N ALA A 98 1.18 1.19 -2.84
CA ALA A 98 0.50 0.12 -2.11
C ALA A 98 1.36 -1.15 -1.98
N ALA A 99 2.03 -1.54 -3.07
CA ALA A 99 2.91 -2.70 -3.12
C ALA A 99 4.20 -2.50 -2.29
N GLU A 100 4.83 -1.32 -2.37
CA GLU A 100 5.99 -1.00 -1.54
C GLU A 100 5.59 -1.03 -0.06
N LEU A 101 4.47 -0.42 0.30
CA LEU A 101 4.02 -0.37 1.68
C LEU A 101 3.80 -1.78 2.25
N LEU A 102 3.07 -2.64 1.54
CA LEU A 102 2.88 -4.03 1.96
C LEU A 102 4.22 -4.78 2.09
N ASP A 103 5.10 -4.69 1.09
CA ASP A 103 6.40 -5.39 1.12
C ASP A 103 7.27 -5.01 2.32
N ARG A 104 7.14 -3.77 2.82
CA ARG A 104 7.85 -3.30 4.01
C ARG A 104 7.31 -3.86 5.33
N PHE A 105 6.04 -4.24 5.37
CA PHE A 105 5.42 -4.78 6.58
C PHE A 105 5.39 -6.32 6.65
N VAL A 106 5.66 -7.01 5.54
CA VAL A 106 5.59 -8.47 5.49
C VAL A 106 6.97 -9.10 5.40
N GLU A 107 7.14 -10.23 6.09
CA GLU A 107 8.33 -11.08 5.97
C GLU A 107 8.13 -12.18 4.92
N GLU A 108 9.23 -12.76 4.44
CA GLU A 108 9.20 -13.85 3.45
C GLU A 108 8.71 -15.15 4.11
N GLY A 109 7.80 -15.86 3.44
CA GLY A 109 7.27 -17.14 3.91
C GLY A 109 6.20 -17.08 5.00
N ILE A 110 5.80 -15.87 5.44
CA ILE A 110 4.75 -15.69 6.45
C ILE A 110 3.40 -15.46 5.78
N GLU A 111 2.53 -16.46 5.89
CA GLU A 111 1.17 -16.39 5.37
C GLU A 111 0.35 -15.30 6.08
N ASN A 112 -0.35 -14.48 5.30
CA ASN A 112 -1.38 -13.59 5.80
C ASN A 112 -2.41 -13.32 4.69
N ARG A 113 -3.41 -14.19 4.61
CA ARG A 113 -4.49 -14.10 3.61
C ARG A 113 -5.21 -12.74 3.62
N PRO A 114 -5.60 -12.16 4.77
CA PRO A 114 -6.22 -10.83 4.81
C PRO A 114 -5.40 -9.73 4.13
N LEU A 115 -4.07 -9.76 4.24
CA LEU A 115 -3.21 -8.80 3.54
C LEU A 115 -3.22 -9.00 2.02
N PHE A 116 -3.31 -10.25 1.56
CA PHE A 116 -3.40 -10.56 0.14
C PHE A 116 -4.72 -10.03 -0.43
N ASP A 117 -5.83 -10.32 0.26
CA ASP A 117 -7.16 -9.86 -0.15
C ASP A 117 -7.22 -8.33 -0.15
N LEU A 118 -6.64 -7.66 0.86
CA LEU A 118 -6.57 -6.19 0.92
C LEU A 118 -5.77 -5.60 -0.25
N LEU A 119 -4.62 -6.18 -0.61
CA LEU A 119 -3.84 -5.71 -1.75
C LEU A 119 -4.59 -5.91 -3.06
N LEU A 120 -5.25 -7.07 -3.23
CA LEU A 120 -6.06 -7.36 -4.41
C LEU A 120 -7.20 -6.34 -4.57
N SER A 121 -7.94 -6.07 -3.49
CA SER A 121 -8.97 -5.04 -3.48
C SER A 121 -8.42 -3.65 -3.77
N MET A 122 -7.28 -3.28 -3.18
CA MET A 122 -6.62 -2.00 -3.42
C MET A 122 -6.28 -1.79 -4.90
N LEU A 123 -5.73 -2.80 -5.58
CA LEU A 123 -5.43 -2.73 -7.01
C LEU A 123 -6.70 -2.56 -7.86
N GLY A 124 -7.80 -3.22 -7.47
CA GLY A 124 -9.12 -3.03 -8.09
C GLY A 124 -9.66 -1.61 -7.89
N TRP A 125 -9.68 -1.13 -6.64
CA TRP A 125 -10.12 0.21 -6.28
C TRP A 125 -9.34 1.30 -7.00
N LEU A 126 -8.01 1.15 -7.12
CA LEU A 126 -7.19 2.07 -7.89
C LEU A 126 -7.53 2.09 -9.37
N GLY A 127 -8.18 1.08 -9.94
CA GLY A 127 -8.63 1.06 -11.33
C GLY A 127 -9.89 1.88 -11.59
N GLU A 128 -10.76 2.01 -10.57
CA GLU A 128 -12.09 2.61 -10.71
C GLU A 128 -12.24 3.95 -9.96
N SER A 129 -11.36 4.20 -9.00
CA SER A 129 -11.47 5.34 -8.10
C SER A 129 -11.34 6.68 -8.82
N GLY A 130 -12.20 7.63 -8.44
CA GLY A 130 -12.08 9.06 -8.79
C GLY A 130 -11.20 9.86 -7.82
N ASP A 131 -10.78 9.25 -6.70
CA ASP A 131 -9.96 9.87 -5.67
C ASP A 131 -8.93 8.87 -5.14
N LEU A 132 -7.79 8.82 -5.83
CA LEU A 132 -6.69 7.91 -5.53
C LEU A 132 -6.03 8.22 -4.17
N ALA A 133 -6.02 9.49 -3.76
CA ALA A 133 -5.42 9.90 -2.49
C ALA A 133 -6.24 9.39 -1.30
N LEU A 134 -7.57 9.54 -1.34
CA LEU A 134 -8.46 9.00 -0.32
C LEU A 134 -8.41 7.47 -0.28
N THR A 135 -8.35 6.84 -1.46
CA THR A 135 -8.22 5.38 -1.59
C THR A 135 -6.93 4.87 -0.93
N ALA A 136 -5.81 5.58 -1.12
CA ALA A 136 -4.55 5.26 -0.44
C ALA A 136 -4.66 5.39 1.09
N ARG A 137 -5.26 6.48 1.61
CA ARG A 137 -5.45 6.66 3.06
C ARG A 137 -6.32 5.56 3.67
N PHE A 138 -7.35 5.09 2.95
CA PHE A 138 -8.16 3.96 3.38
C PHE A 138 -7.33 2.67 3.46
N TYR A 139 -6.58 2.38 2.39
CA TYR A 139 -5.69 1.22 2.34
C TYR A 139 -4.66 1.21 3.47
N GLU A 140 -4.02 2.35 3.73
CA GLU A 140 -3.05 2.50 4.83
C GLU A 140 -3.65 2.17 6.19
N LEU A 141 -4.84 2.70 6.51
CA LEU A 141 -5.50 2.42 7.78
C LEU A 141 -5.89 0.94 7.93
N ARG A 142 -6.32 0.30 6.83
CA ARG A 142 -6.65 -1.13 6.81
C ARG A 142 -5.39 -1.98 6.98
N LEU A 143 -4.33 -1.67 6.23
CA LEU A 143 -3.04 -2.35 6.29
C LEU A 143 -2.47 -2.25 7.71
N LEU A 144 -2.34 -1.04 8.25
CA LEU A 144 -1.88 -0.80 9.62
C LEU A 144 -2.71 -1.57 10.65
N GLY A 145 -4.02 -1.70 10.44
CA GLY A 145 -4.88 -2.54 11.26
C GLY A 145 -4.50 -4.03 11.24
N LEU A 146 -4.28 -4.58 10.04
CA LEU A 146 -3.93 -5.99 9.84
C LEU A 146 -2.52 -6.32 10.35
N VAL A 147 -1.58 -5.36 10.31
CA VAL A 147 -0.19 -5.54 10.77
C VAL A 147 0.01 -5.14 12.23
N GLY A 148 -1.06 -4.83 12.98
CA GLY A 148 -1.01 -4.55 14.42
C GLY A 148 -0.64 -3.12 14.82
N TYR A 149 -0.54 -2.20 13.86
CA TYR A 149 -0.20 -0.78 14.06
C TYR A 149 -1.41 0.14 13.86
N ARG A 150 -2.62 -0.31 14.24
CA ARG A 150 -3.83 0.51 14.10
C ARG A 150 -3.70 1.79 14.93
N PRO A 151 -3.82 2.99 14.34
CA PRO A 151 -3.73 4.22 15.13
C PRO A 151 -4.96 4.36 16.03
N GLN A 152 -4.73 4.76 17.29
CA GLN A 152 -5.80 5.08 18.22
C GLN A 152 -6.33 6.49 17.95
N LEU A 153 -7.54 6.58 17.41
CA LEU A 153 -8.16 7.83 17.00
C LEU A 153 -9.32 8.28 17.89
N PHE A 154 -9.82 7.42 18.78
CA PHE A 154 -11.05 7.66 19.56
C PHE A 154 -10.77 8.08 21.01
N GLN A 155 -9.71 7.54 21.60
CA GLN A 155 -9.29 7.84 22.97
C GLN A 155 -7.88 8.44 22.98
N CYS A 156 -7.59 9.26 23.98
CA CYS A 156 -6.25 9.80 24.16
C CYS A 156 -5.27 8.67 24.50
N VAL A 157 -4.17 8.55 23.75
CA VAL A 157 -3.14 7.53 24.00
C VAL A 157 -2.40 7.70 25.34
N SER A 158 -2.53 8.87 25.98
CA SER A 158 -1.93 9.13 27.30
C SER A 158 -2.92 8.87 28.44
N CYS A 159 -4.03 9.60 28.50
CA CYS A 159 -4.97 9.52 29.62
C CYS A 159 -6.21 8.64 29.38
N ARG A 160 -6.36 8.04 28.20
CA ARG A 160 -7.49 7.19 27.78
C ARG A 160 -8.87 7.86 27.73
N ALA A 161 -8.97 9.15 28.03
CA ALA A 161 -10.20 9.91 27.88
C ALA A 161 -10.66 9.93 26.41
N THR A 162 -11.97 9.90 26.18
CA THR A 162 -12.56 10.07 24.85
C THR A 162 -12.11 11.41 24.25
N ILE A 163 -11.69 11.37 22.99
CA ILE A 163 -11.23 12.57 22.28
C ILE A 163 -12.43 13.42 21.84
N GLU A 164 -12.51 14.61 22.42
CA GLU A 164 -13.48 15.66 22.12
C GLU A 164 -13.18 16.38 20.79
N PRO A 165 -14.20 17.03 20.19
CA PRO A 165 -14.07 17.70 18.89
C PRO A 165 -13.37 19.07 18.98
N VAL A 166 -12.21 19.11 19.64
CA VAL A 166 -11.34 20.29 19.79
C VAL A 166 -10.03 20.11 19.01
N ASN A 167 -9.13 21.09 19.07
CA ASN A 167 -7.80 20.96 18.50
C ASN A 167 -7.01 19.89 19.27
N ASN A 168 -6.85 18.72 18.67
CA ASN A 168 -6.09 17.61 19.24
C ASN A 168 -4.73 17.50 18.55
N PHE A 169 -3.90 16.58 19.05
CA PHE A 169 -2.58 16.31 18.52
C PHE A 169 -2.47 14.84 18.11
N PHE A 170 -1.54 14.52 17.22
CA PHE A 170 -1.20 13.15 16.86
C PHE A 170 0.27 12.91 17.19
N ASP A 171 0.54 11.85 17.94
CA ASP A 171 1.86 11.40 18.34
C ASP A 171 2.14 10.02 17.70
N PRO A 172 3.00 9.96 16.66
CA PRO A 172 3.38 8.70 16.04
C PRO A 172 4.00 7.70 17.01
N GLY A 173 4.81 8.16 17.95
CA GLY A 173 5.52 7.30 18.91
C GLY A 173 4.62 6.69 19.96
N ARG A 174 3.48 7.33 20.25
CA ARG A 174 2.43 6.77 21.11
C ARG A 174 1.32 6.08 20.33
N GLY A 175 1.40 6.07 18.99
CA GLY A 175 0.47 5.36 18.13
C GLY A 175 -0.92 6.00 17.99
N GLY A 176 -1.07 7.31 18.23
CA GLY A 176 -2.39 7.91 18.10
C GLY A 176 -2.57 9.33 18.63
N VAL A 177 -3.83 9.66 18.91
CA VAL A 177 -4.27 11.02 19.23
C VAL A 177 -4.02 11.35 20.71
N VAL A 178 -3.54 12.57 20.96
CA VAL A 178 -3.31 13.16 22.28
C VAL A 178 -4.25 14.34 22.47
N CYS A 179 -4.96 14.39 23.60
CA CYS A 179 -5.85 15.50 23.93
C CYS A 179 -5.07 16.73 24.42
N PRO A 180 -5.67 17.94 24.39
CA PRO A 180 -5.01 19.18 24.84
C PRO A 180 -4.43 19.09 26.26
N ARG A 181 -5.20 18.51 27.19
CA ARG A 181 -4.77 18.34 28.59
C ARG A 181 -3.46 17.56 28.71
N CYS A 182 -3.30 16.50 27.92
CA CYS A 182 -2.08 15.69 27.96
C CYS A 182 -0.93 16.34 27.19
N CYS A 183 -1.24 17.13 26.15
CA CYS A 183 -0.24 17.95 25.46
C CYS A 183 0.37 18.96 26.45
N ASP A 184 -0.47 19.77 27.10
CA ASP A 184 -0.02 20.80 28.04
C ASP A 184 0.55 20.21 29.34
N GLY A 185 0.11 19.00 29.72
CA GLY A 185 0.60 18.25 30.88
C GLY A 185 1.95 17.54 30.70
N GLY A 186 2.83 18.04 29.81
CA GLY A 186 4.21 17.56 29.67
C GLY A 186 4.51 16.75 28.41
N LEU A 187 3.58 16.64 27.45
CA LEU A 187 3.85 16.02 26.15
C LEU A 187 4.13 17.03 25.03
N ARG A 188 3.99 18.33 25.29
CA ARG A 188 4.16 19.39 24.28
C ARG A 188 5.50 19.31 23.55
N ASP A 189 6.57 18.91 24.26
CA ASP A 189 7.93 18.77 23.71
C ASP A 189 8.23 17.36 23.17
N SER A 190 7.23 16.46 23.13
CA SER A 190 7.38 15.11 22.57
C SER A 190 7.74 15.20 21.09
N ILE A 191 8.85 14.54 20.72
CA ILE A 191 9.34 14.51 19.34
C ILE A 191 8.27 13.89 18.44
N GLY A 192 7.80 14.66 17.46
CA GLY A 192 6.81 14.19 16.50
C GLY A 192 5.35 14.48 16.89
N LEU A 193 5.08 15.09 18.03
CA LEU A 193 3.73 15.60 18.33
C LEU A 193 3.38 16.74 17.35
N LYS A 194 2.23 16.66 16.67
CA LYS A 194 1.69 17.75 15.85
C LYS A 194 0.20 17.87 16.00
N ALA A 195 -0.31 19.08 15.82
CA ALA A 195 -1.75 19.32 15.76
C ALA A 195 -2.37 18.52 14.61
N ILE A 196 -3.57 17.98 14.84
CA ILE A 196 -4.43 17.38 13.83
C ILE A 196 -5.74 18.14 13.79
N SER A 197 -6.16 18.54 12.60
CA SER A 197 -7.42 19.26 12.42
C SER A 197 -8.61 18.35 12.77
N LEU A 198 -9.68 18.94 13.30
CA LEU A 198 -10.90 18.19 13.64
C LEU A 198 -11.46 17.42 12.43
N ASN A 199 -11.41 18.04 11.24
CA ASN A 199 -11.88 17.41 10.02
C ASN A 199 -10.99 16.23 9.60
N ALA A 200 -9.66 16.35 9.72
CA ALA A 200 -8.76 15.23 9.46
C ALA A 200 -9.06 14.06 10.39
N LEU A 201 -9.25 14.33 11.69
CA LEU A 201 -9.61 13.31 12.66
C LEU A 201 -10.95 12.63 12.35
N LYS A 202 -11.98 13.40 11.98
CA LYS A 202 -13.30 12.87 11.58
C LYS A 202 -13.16 11.93 10.37
N VAL A 203 -12.42 12.34 9.34
CA VAL A 203 -12.21 11.53 8.14
C VAL A 203 -11.42 10.26 8.47
N LEU A 204 -10.31 10.34 9.21
CA LEU A 204 -9.55 9.14 9.59
C LEU A 204 -10.40 8.14 10.38
N ARG A 205 -11.25 8.61 11.32
CA ARG A 205 -12.20 7.75 12.04
C ARG A 205 -13.23 7.11 11.11
N PHE A 206 -13.75 7.87 10.16
CA PHE A 206 -14.70 7.37 9.16
C PHE A 206 -14.07 6.28 8.30
N LEU A 207 -12.90 6.54 7.73
CA LEU A 207 -12.12 5.57 6.96
C LEU A 207 -11.78 4.33 7.81
N GLN A 208 -11.46 4.49 9.09
CA GLN A 208 -11.12 3.36 9.95
C GLN A 208 -12.32 2.46 10.29
N THR A 209 -13.56 2.95 10.21
CA THR A 209 -14.75 2.24 10.72
C THR A 209 -15.80 1.85 9.67
N ARG A 210 -15.71 2.37 8.44
CA ARG A 210 -16.68 2.11 7.36
C ARG A 210 -16.06 1.28 6.23
N ASP A 211 -16.89 0.65 5.41
CA ASP A 211 -16.43 -0.05 4.20
C ASP A 211 -15.90 0.93 3.13
N TYR A 212 -15.26 0.40 2.09
CA TYR A 212 -14.64 1.20 1.05
C TYR A 212 -15.68 1.92 0.19
N GLU A 213 -16.80 1.26 -0.11
CA GLU A 213 -17.90 1.76 -0.94
C GLU A 213 -18.53 3.01 -0.34
N THR A 214 -18.66 3.05 0.98
CA THR A 214 -19.11 4.22 1.73
C THR A 214 -18.03 5.30 1.75
N CYS A 215 -16.77 4.92 1.99
CA CYS A 215 -15.64 5.86 2.08
C CYS A 215 -15.34 6.56 0.75
N SER A 216 -15.40 5.86 -0.38
CA SER A 216 -15.06 6.36 -1.72
C SER A 216 -16.01 7.46 -2.22
N ARG A 217 -17.20 7.57 -1.62
CA ARG A 217 -18.19 8.61 -1.91
C ARG A 217 -17.90 9.93 -1.20
N LEU A 218 -17.01 9.92 -0.21
CA LEU A 218 -16.64 11.13 0.51
C LEU A 218 -16.00 12.14 -0.46
N ARG A 219 -16.30 13.43 -0.24
CA ARG A 219 -15.68 14.55 -0.95
C ARG A 219 -14.99 15.43 0.07
N ILE A 220 -13.69 15.65 -0.11
CA ILE A 220 -12.89 16.47 0.79
C ILE A 220 -12.08 17.49 0.00
N SER A 221 -11.72 18.58 0.66
CA SER A 221 -10.95 19.64 0.03
C SER A 221 -9.50 19.20 -0.23
N PRO A 222 -8.79 19.80 -1.20
CA PRO A 222 -7.36 19.55 -1.42
C PRO A 222 -6.49 19.83 -0.18
N GLY A 223 -6.88 20.81 0.64
CA GLY A 223 -6.23 21.08 1.92
C GLY A 223 -6.36 19.90 2.89
N LEU A 224 -7.58 19.35 3.02
CA LEU A 224 -7.83 18.21 3.89
C LEU A 224 -7.11 16.94 3.40
N HIS A 225 -6.97 16.73 2.09
CA HIS A 225 -6.12 15.67 1.56
C HIS A 225 -4.68 15.78 2.04
N ARG A 226 -4.08 16.97 1.97
CA ARG A 226 -2.70 17.20 2.41
C ARG A 226 -2.52 16.98 3.91
N ASP A 227 -3.50 17.41 4.72
CA ASP A 227 -3.50 17.18 6.16
C ASP A 227 -3.50 15.67 6.48
N LEU A 228 -4.43 14.92 5.88
CA LEU A 228 -4.51 13.46 6.03
C LEU A 228 -3.23 12.77 5.55
N GLU A 229 -2.68 13.26 4.45
CA GLU A 229 -1.47 12.71 3.88
C GLU A 229 -0.29 12.85 4.84
N THR A 230 -0.12 14.06 5.37
CA THR A 230 0.95 14.42 6.30
C THR A 230 0.86 13.60 7.59
N VAL A 231 -0.33 13.46 8.18
CA VAL A 231 -0.50 12.67 9.42
C VAL A 231 -0.12 11.21 9.19
N MET A 232 -0.69 10.59 8.14
CA MET A 232 -0.47 9.17 7.88
C MET A 232 0.95 8.85 7.41
N GLN A 233 1.56 9.69 6.57
CA GLN A 233 2.96 9.49 6.16
C GLN A 233 3.90 9.58 7.37
N ARG A 234 3.71 10.56 8.25
CA ARG A 234 4.53 10.68 9.45
C ARG A 234 4.39 9.46 10.36
N TYR A 235 3.17 8.92 10.48
CA TYR A 235 2.94 7.72 11.27
C TYR A 235 3.60 6.48 10.67
N ILE A 236 3.41 6.26 9.36
CA ILE A 236 4.00 5.13 8.64
C ILE A 236 5.53 5.20 8.65
N THR A 237 6.11 6.38 8.37
CA THR A 237 7.56 6.57 8.41
C THR A 237 8.12 6.33 9.82
N TYR A 238 7.39 6.72 10.86
CA TYR A 238 7.78 6.43 12.24
C TYR A 238 7.84 4.92 12.49
N ILE A 239 6.79 4.18 12.11
CA ILE A 239 6.73 2.71 12.32
C ILE A 239 7.80 1.99 11.49
N LEU A 240 8.00 2.39 10.24
CA LEU A 240 8.96 1.75 9.34
C LEU A 240 10.41 2.19 9.58
N GLU A 241 10.63 3.23 10.41
CA GLU A 241 11.89 3.94 10.64
C GLU A 241 12.61 4.37 9.34
N ARG A 242 11.87 4.46 8.23
CA ARG A 242 12.40 4.67 6.88
C ARG A 242 11.37 5.35 5.99
N ASN A 243 11.86 6.15 5.05
CA ASN A 243 11.02 6.74 4.02
C ASN A 243 10.66 5.74 2.91
N LEU A 244 9.48 5.93 2.32
CA LEU A 244 9.00 5.19 1.16
C LEU A 244 9.46 5.87 -0.12
N LYS A 245 10.02 5.10 -1.07
CA LYS A 245 10.53 5.66 -2.33
C LYS A 245 9.40 6.16 -3.22
N SER A 246 8.28 5.44 -3.22
CA SER A 246 7.06 5.79 -3.95
C SER A 246 6.45 7.13 -3.53
N VAL A 247 6.60 7.53 -2.26
CA VAL A 247 6.11 8.84 -1.77
C VAL A 247 6.87 9.99 -2.42
N ALA A 248 8.20 9.89 -2.52
CA ALA A 248 8.99 10.92 -3.17
C ALA A 248 8.59 11.10 -4.64
N PHE A 249 8.33 9.99 -5.35
CA PHE A 249 7.88 10.02 -6.74
C PHE A 249 6.46 10.58 -6.89
N LEU A 250 5.51 10.24 -5.98
CA LEU A 250 4.17 10.83 -5.94
C LEU A 250 4.22 12.35 -5.80
N GLN A 251 5.07 12.86 -4.92
CA GLN A 251 5.25 14.29 -4.70
C GLN A 251 5.82 14.97 -5.94
N MET A 252 6.81 14.35 -6.60
CA MET A 252 7.39 14.85 -7.85
C MET A 252 6.34 14.96 -8.97
N LEU A 253 5.53 13.91 -9.19
CA LEU A 253 4.50 13.91 -10.23
C LEU A 253 3.42 14.98 -10.02
N ARG A 254 3.07 15.27 -8.77
CA ARG A 254 2.08 16.32 -8.45
C ARG A 254 2.62 17.74 -8.56
N GLN A 255 3.94 17.91 -8.54
CA GLN A 255 4.61 19.21 -8.67
C GLN A 255 4.93 19.55 -10.14
N GLN A 256 4.94 18.57 -11.04
CA GLN A 256 4.99 18.84 -12.48
C GLN A 256 3.58 19.21 -12.96
N PRO A 257 3.39 20.39 -13.60
CA PRO A 257 2.19 20.62 -14.37
C PRO A 257 2.18 19.54 -15.47
N LEU A 258 1.15 18.69 -15.47
CA LEU A 258 0.87 17.81 -16.60
C LEU A 258 0.83 18.71 -17.83
N GLY A 259 1.84 18.59 -18.70
CA GLY A 259 2.01 19.42 -19.88
C GLY A 259 0.68 19.49 -20.62
N GLY A 260 0.08 20.67 -20.64
CA GLY A 260 -1.14 20.92 -21.37
C GLY A 260 -0.89 20.52 -22.82
N LYS A 261 -1.75 19.66 -23.36
CA LYS A 261 -1.95 19.58 -24.80
C LYS A 261 -2.30 20.98 -25.27
N GLN A 262 -1.34 21.69 -25.85
CA GLN A 262 -1.66 22.75 -26.80
C GLN A 262 -2.22 22.04 -28.03
N GLY A 263 -3.53 22.19 -28.24
CA GLY A 263 -4.15 22.00 -29.54
C GLY A 263 -4.15 23.33 -30.30
N GLY A 264 -4.09 23.23 -31.64
CA GLY A 264 -4.20 24.33 -32.61
C GLY A 264 -2.87 25.07 -32.80
N ASP A 265 -2.32 25.23 -34.01
CA ASP A 265 -2.88 25.17 -35.37
C ASP A 265 -1.99 24.37 -36.33
#